data_AF-A0A7S1AQJ7-F1
#
_entry.id   AF-A0A7S1AQJ7-F1
#
_cell.length_a   1.000
_cell.length_b   1.000
_cell.length_c   1.000
_cell.angle_alpha   90.00
_cell.angle_beta   90.00
_cell.angle_gamma   90.00
#
_symmetry.space_group_name_H-M   'P 1'
#
loop_
_entity.id
_entity.type
_entity.pdbx_description
1 polymer ?
#
loop_
_entity_poly.entity_id
_entity_poly.type
_entity_poly.pdbx_seq_one_letter_code
_entity_poly.pdbx_strand_id
1 'polypeptide(L)'
;GMQLNGVGGGISSTSKVAIVSSSTRPGIDVDYLFAQVSIKDRHVDWSGSCGNIASGVGLFAAFEGLLKSEPEEVAREVRVWQVNQEYEMVLQLAPGLFEPECTGLEQVPGAGGKEPPIHVELKDPHDGKLLLPSGNVIDSLPLPGGGTAEATLVTPGNPTIFVHASVAGLNGAELPGQMDFPALLPLIDHLRTVAAPLMGIEVSDALRVAFVT
;
A
#
# COMPACT_ATOMS: atom_id res chain seq x y z
N GLY A 1 9.80 8.94 16.13
CA GLY A 1 11.12 9.49 16.51
C GLY A 1 12.02 9.57 15.31
N MET A 2 13.30 9.92 15.48
CA MET A 2 14.25 10.10 14.37
C MET A 2 14.88 8.79 13.85
N GLN A 3 14.71 7.67 14.57
CA GLN A 3 15.26 6.35 14.22
C GLN A 3 16.80 6.32 14.01
N LEU A 4 17.56 7.21 14.66
CA LEU A 4 19.02 7.39 14.47
C LEU A 4 19.90 6.17 14.80
N ASN A 5 19.39 5.19 15.53
CA ASN A 5 20.10 3.93 15.83
C ASN A 5 19.56 2.78 14.97
N GLY A 6 19.35 3.03 13.68
CA GLY A 6 18.79 2.08 12.72
C GLY A 6 18.81 2.64 11.30
N VAL A 7 18.20 1.90 10.36
CA VAL A 7 18.13 2.28 8.93
C VAL A 7 16.87 3.07 8.56
N GLY A 8 15.92 3.21 9.49
CA GLY A 8 14.66 3.91 9.24
C GLY A 8 14.83 5.43 9.18
N GLY A 9 14.07 6.10 8.32
CA GLY A 9 14.18 7.55 8.11
C GLY A 9 13.28 8.42 8.99
N GLY A 10 12.65 7.87 10.02
CA GLY A 10 11.82 8.64 10.98
C GLY A 10 10.44 9.06 10.47
N ILE A 11 10.04 8.64 9.27
CA ILE A 11 8.72 8.83 8.68
C ILE A 11 8.17 7.50 8.16
N SER A 12 6.84 7.38 8.03
CA SER A 12 6.19 6.08 7.77
C SER A 12 6.57 5.50 6.40
N SER A 13 6.84 6.35 5.41
CA SER A 13 7.27 5.97 4.06
C SER A 13 8.67 5.35 4.03
N THR A 14 9.55 5.69 5.00
CA THR A 14 10.95 5.25 5.07
C THR A 14 11.23 4.30 6.24
N SER A 15 10.18 3.72 6.84
CA SER A 15 10.26 2.73 7.92
C SER A 15 9.44 1.49 7.53
N LYS A 16 9.91 0.78 6.50
CA LYS A 16 9.21 -0.34 5.84
C LYS A 16 10.17 -1.51 5.62
N VAL A 17 9.64 -2.73 5.60
CA VAL A 17 10.40 -3.95 5.31
C VAL A 17 9.67 -4.76 4.25
N ALA A 18 10.42 -5.29 3.29
CA ALA A 18 10.01 -6.37 2.42
C ALA A 18 10.80 -7.63 2.80
N ILE A 19 10.10 -8.75 2.96
CA ILE A 19 10.69 -10.08 3.10
C ILE A 19 10.32 -10.83 1.83
N VAL A 20 11.33 -11.25 1.08
CA VAL A 20 11.19 -11.89 -0.23
C VAL A 20 11.86 -13.25 -0.21
N SER A 21 11.18 -14.26 -0.72
CA SER A 21 11.72 -15.62 -0.86
C SER A 21 11.22 -16.27 -2.15
N SER A 22 11.96 -17.23 -2.69
CA SER A 22 11.46 -18.07 -3.79
C SER A 22 10.15 -18.74 -3.38
N SER A 23 9.14 -18.66 -4.24
CA SER A 23 7.83 -19.22 -3.94
C SER A 23 7.81 -20.73 -4.19
N THR A 24 7.08 -21.48 -3.36
CA THR A 24 6.76 -22.88 -3.64
C THR A 24 5.46 -23.04 -4.44
N ARG A 25 4.73 -21.94 -4.70
CA ARG A 25 3.46 -21.97 -5.42
C ARG A 25 3.71 -22.21 -6.93
N PRO A 26 2.90 -23.05 -7.59
CA PRO A 26 2.96 -23.21 -9.04
C PRO A 26 2.71 -21.88 -9.76
N GLY A 27 3.54 -21.55 -10.75
CA GLY A 27 3.38 -20.33 -11.55
C GLY A 27 3.73 -19.00 -10.85
N ILE A 28 4.18 -19.04 -9.59
CA ILE A 28 4.69 -17.87 -8.86
C ILE A 28 6.21 -17.97 -8.72
N ASP A 29 6.91 -16.86 -8.95
CA ASP A 29 8.36 -16.77 -8.82
C ASP A 29 8.76 -16.56 -7.36
N VAL A 30 8.20 -15.54 -6.71
CA VAL A 30 8.55 -15.15 -5.34
C VAL A 30 7.34 -14.86 -4.46
N ASP A 31 7.49 -15.12 -3.18
CA ASP A 31 6.58 -14.67 -2.13
C ASP A 31 7.08 -13.34 -1.56
N TYR A 32 6.17 -12.39 -1.35
CA TYR A 32 6.46 -11.09 -0.77
C TYR A 32 5.58 -10.81 0.45
N LEU A 33 6.23 -10.72 1.61
CA LEU A 33 5.63 -10.29 2.85
C LEU A 33 6.06 -8.85 3.18
N PHE A 34 5.09 -7.98 3.36
CA PHE A 34 5.27 -6.58 3.75
C PHE A 34 5.16 -6.42 5.27
N ALA A 35 6.00 -5.56 5.83
CA ALA A 35 5.92 -5.14 7.22
C ALA A 35 6.02 -3.62 7.34
N GLN A 36 5.03 -3.00 8.01
CA GLN A 36 5.10 -1.61 8.43
C GLN A 36 5.71 -1.55 9.83
N VAL A 37 6.86 -0.89 9.95
CA VAL A 37 7.54 -0.71 11.24
C VAL A 37 7.08 0.61 11.86
N SER A 38 6.57 0.58 13.09
CA SER A 38 6.18 1.80 13.82
C SER A 38 7.41 2.68 14.11
N ILE A 39 7.22 4.00 14.03
CA ILE A 39 8.27 5.00 14.22
C ILE A 39 8.46 5.34 15.71
N LYS A 40 7.41 5.15 16.51
CA LYS A 40 7.39 5.50 17.94
C LYS A 40 7.40 4.27 18.84
N ASP A 41 6.70 3.23 18.44
CA ASP A 41 6.43 2.06 19.27
C ASP A 41 7.20 0.84 18.79
N ARG A 42 7.39 -0.14 19.67
CA ARG A 42 8.04 -1.42 19.35
C ARG A 42 7.03 -2.39 18.71
N HIS A 43 6.43 -1.96 17.61
CA HIS A 43 5.37 -2.69 16.93
C HIS A 43 5.66 -2.79 15.43
N VAL A 44 5.31 -3.96 14.87
CA VAL A 44 5.36 -4.23 13.44
C VAL A 44 3.97 -4.68 13.02
N ASP A 45 3.40 -3.98 12.05
CA ASP A 45 2.10 -4.27 11.48
C ASP A 45 2.26 -5.06 10.18
N TRP A 46 1.57 -6.20 10.11
CA TRP A 46 1.58 -7.17 9.02
C TRP A 46 0.24 -7.23 8.27
N SER A 47 -0.72 -6.37 8.60
CA SER A 47 -2.10 -6.45 8.13
C SER A 47 -2.35 -5.87 6.74
N GLY A 48 -1.33 -5.27 6.10
CA GLY A 48 -1.48 -4.56 4.82
C GLY A 48 -0.44 -4.97 3.77
N SER A 49 -0.58 -4.40 2.57
CA SER A 49 0.43 -4.47 1.52
C SER A 49 0.99 -3.08 1.20
N CYS A 50 2.07 -3.02 0.41
CA CYS A 50 2.62 -1.77 -0.08
C CYS A 50 3.02 -1.88 -1.55
N GLY A 51 2.26 -1.23 -2.43
CA GLY A 51 2.54 -1.19 -3.87
C GLY A 51 3.85 -0.49 -4.22
N ASN A 52 4.21 0.57 -3.49
CA ASN A 52 5.49 1.27 -3.69
C ASN A 52 6.72 0.42 -3.38
N ILE A 53 6.61 -0.50 -2.40
CA ILE A 53 7.69 -1.44 -2.09
C ILE A 53 7.65 -2.62 -3.06
N ALA A 54 6.45 -3.04 -3.48
CA ALA A 54 6.26 -4.12 -4.45
C ALA A 54 7.01 -3.88 -5.77
N SER A 55 7.11 -2.63 -6.24
CA SER A 55 7.86 -2.31 -7.47
C SER A 55 9.34 -2.69 -7.40
N GLY A 56 9.95 -2.70 -6.20
CA GLY A 56 11.33 -3.12 -5.99
C GLY A 56 11.52 -4.63 -5.79
N VAL A 57 10.44 -5.39 -5.55
CA VAL A 57 10.51 -6.83 -5.22
C VAL A 57 11.04 -7.64 -6.40
N GLY A 58 10.58 -7.35 -7.62
CA GLY A 58 11.04 -8.06 -8.82
C GLY A 58 12.52 -7.85 -9.09
N LEU A 59 13.00 -6.61 -8.94
CA LEU A 59 14.41 -6.26 -9.03
C LEU A 59 15.26 -6.97 -7.98
N PHE A 60 14.82 -6.93 -6.72
CA PHE A 60 15.51 -7.61 -5.63
C PHE A 60 15.61 -9.11 -5.87
N ALA A 61 14.51 -9.75 -6.29
CA ALA A 61 14.48 -11.17 -6.59
C ALA A 61 15.44 -11.55 -7.72
N ALA A 62 15.57 -10.71 -8.75
CA ALA A 62 16.53 -10.89 -9.82
C ALA A 62 17.98 -10.82 -9.32
N PHE A 63 18.32 -9.79 -8.54
CA PHE A 63 19.70 -9.59 -8.05
C PHE A 63 20.13 -10.65 -7.03
N GLU A 64 19.22 -11.15 -6.21
CA GLU A 64 19.50 -12.17 -5.19
C GLU A 64 19.38 -13.60 -5.75
N GLY A 65 19.08 -13.77 -7.04
CA GLY A 65 18.94 -15.10 -7.66
C GLY A 65 17.77 -15.91 -7.12
N LEU A 66 16.67 -15.24 -6.73
CA LEU A 66 15.47 -15.89 -6.18
C LEU A 66 14.47 -16.34 -7.25
N LEU A 67 14.62 -15.86 -8.49
CA LEU A 67 13.77 -16.20 -9.61
C LEU A 67 14.07 -17.61 -10.11
N LYS A 68 13.02 -18.31 -10.55
CA LYS A 68 13.13 -19.69 -11.07
C LYS A 68 13.56 -19.73 -12.53
N SER A 69 13.34 -18.64 -13.28
CA SER A 69 13.79 -18.46 -14.66
C SER A 69 15.25 -18.02 -14.71
N GLU A 70 15.98 -18.47 -15.73
CA GLU A 70 17.39 -18.12 -15.94
C GLU A 70 17.56 -16.60 -16.22
N PRO A 71 18.63 -15.94 -15.77
CA PRO A 71 18.88 -14.49 -15.92
C PRO A 71 18.72 -13.90 -17.32
N GLU A 72 19.04 -14.67 -18.36
CA GLU A 72 18.90 -14.26 -19.77
C GLU A 72 17.41 -14.24 -20.21
N GLU A 73 16.57 -14.94 -19.45
CA GLU A 73 15.11 -14.94 -19.44
C GLU A 73 14.55 -14.37 -18.11
N VAL A 74 15.28 -13.54 -17.34
CA VAL A 74 14.71 -12.74 -16.22
C VAL A 74 13.85 -11.57 -16.75
N ALA A 75 13.17 -11.91 -17.86
CA ALA A 75 11.76 -11.79 -18.14
C ALA A 75 11.20 -10.44 -17.76
N ARG A 76 10.68 -9.82 -18.82
CA ARG A 76 9.70 -8.74 -18.78
C ARG A 76 8.63 -8.88 -17.70
N GLU A 77 8.42 -10.05 -17.10
CA GLU A 77 7.38 -10.35 -16.13
C GLU A 77 7.95 -11.12 -14.92
N VAL A 78 7.69 -10.65 -13.70
CA VAL A 78 7.92 -11.38 -12.44
C VAL A 78 6.58 -11.57 -11.72
N ARG A 79 6.23 -12.82 -11.41
CA ARG A 79 5.00 -13.18 -10.70
C ARG A 79 5.26 -13.29 -9.20
N VAL A 80 4.53 -12.47 -8.45
CA VAL A 80 4.73 -12.29 -7.01
C VAL A 80 3.46 -12.66 -6.27
N TRP A 81 3.56 -13.53 -5.27
CA TRP A 81 2.47 -13.76 -4.34
C TRP A 81 2.57 -12.77 -3.17
N GLN A 82 1.56 -11.90 -3.02
CA GLN A 82 1.48 -10.97 -1.91
C GLN A 82 0.94 -11.71 -0.67
N VAL A 83 1.80 -11.95 0.32
CA VAL A 83 1.49 -12.84 1.45
C VAL A 83 0.49 -12.23 2.42
N ASN A 84 0.54 -10.92 2.67
CA ASN A 84 -0.34 -10.27 3.66
C ASN A 84 -1.82 -10.26 3.24
N GLN A 85 -2.08 -10.12 1.95
CA GLN A 85 -3.40 -9.89 1.38
C GLN A 85 -3.90 -11.05 0.52
N GLU A 86 -3.02 -12.02 0.24
CA GLU A 86 -3.31 -13.27 -0.46
C GLU A 86 -3.78 -13.06 -1.90
N TYR A 87 -3.04 -12.27 -2.67
CA TYR A 87 -3.31 -12.09 -4.10
C TYR A 87 -2.02 -12.14 -4.94
N GLU A 88 -2.18 -12.44 -6.22
CA GLU A 88 -1.08 -12.43 -7.19
C GLU A 88 -0.82 -11.01 -7.71
N MET A 89 0.45 -10.66 -7.85
CA MET A 89 0.92 -9.48 -8.56
C MET A 89 1.79 -9.90 -9.72
N VAL A 90 1.74 -9.11 -10.78
CA VAL A 90 2.59 -9.27 -11.94
C VAL A 90 3.39 -7.98 -12.13
N LEU A 91 4.70 -8.06 -11.96
CA LEU A 91 5.62 -6.95 -12.14
C LEU A 91 6.19 -7.00 -13.55
N GLN A 92 5.85 -6.03 -14.38
CA GLN A 92 6.39 -5.91 -15.72
C GLN A 92 7.63 -5.02 -15.70
N LEU A 93 8.80 -5.61 -15.93
CA LEU A 93 10.09 -4.92 -15.96
C LEU A 93 10.34 -4.30 -17.34
N ALA A 94 10.84 -3.06 -17.37
CA ALA A 94 11.22 -2.41 -18.63
C ALA A 94 12.25 -3.25 -19.42
N PRO A 95 12.12 -3.31 -20.76
CA PRO A 95 13.17 -3.89 -21.59
C PRO A 95 14.51 -3.17 -21.38
N GLY A 96 15.60 -3.93 -21.25
CA GLY A 96 16.93 -3.35 -21.03
C GLY A 96 17.10 -2.64 -19.68
N LEU A 97 16.26 -2.92 -18.68
CA LEU A 97 16.34 -2.35 -17.32
C LEU A 97 17.74 -2.51 -16.67
N PHE A 98 18.47 -3.55 -17.05
CA PHE A 98 19.84 -3.82 -16.56
C PHE A 98 20.93 -3.36 -17.53
N GLU A 99 20.57 -2.70 -18.64
CA GLU A 99 21.50 -2.20 -19.64
C GLU A 99 21.90 -0.74 -19.33
N PRO A 100 23.18 -0.35 -19.53
CA PRO A 100 23.65 1.01 -19.29
C PRO A 100 22.92 2.10 -20.10
N GLU A 101 22.32 1.71 -21.22
CA GLU A 101 21.70 2.59 -22.22
C GLU A 101 20.17 2.45 -22.24
N CYS A 102 19.55 2.05 -21.12
CA CYS A 102 18.10 1.89 -21.03
C CYS A 102 17.37 3.18 -21.44
N THR A 103 16.47 3.06 -22.42
CA THR A 103 15.66 4.18 -22.93
C THR A 103 14.19 4.01 -22.52
N GLY A 104 13.38 5.06 -22.65
CA GLY A 104 11.97 5.02 -22.22
C GLY A 104 11.78 5.28 -20.73
N LEU A 105 12.61 6.14 -20.14
CA LEU A 105 12.53 6.50 -18.73
C LEU A 105 11.25 7.30 -18.42
N GLU A 106 10.60 6.92 -17.33
CA GLU A 106 9.38 7.54 -16.83
C GLU A 106 9.62 8.27 -15.50
N GLN A 107 8.72 9.20 -15.17
CA GLN A 107 8.76 9.91 -13.90
C GLN A 107 7.51 9.59 -13.10
N VAL A 108 7.71 9.20 -11.83
CA VAL A 108 6.62 9.06 -10.85
C VAL A 108 6.57 10.34 -10.00
N PRO A 109 5.42 11.05 -9.93
CA PRO A 109 5.28 12.21 -9.05
C PRO A 109 5.67 11.89 -7.61
N GLY A 110 6.52 12.73 -7.02
CA GLY A 110 7.08 12.52 -5.68
C GLY A 110 8.42 11.77 -5.64
N ALA A 111 8.85 11.16 -6.75
CA ALA A 111 10.20 10.63 -6.91
C ALA A 111 11.10 11.61 -7.70
N GLY A 112 12.38 11.66 -7.35
CA GLY A 112 13.37 12.44 -8.08
C GLY A 112 13.88 11.68 -9.30
N GLY A 113 14.05 12.38 -10.43
CA GLY A 113 14.63 11.80 -11.65
C GLY A 113 13.62 11.07 -12.53
N LYS A 114 14.15 10.40 -13.56
CA LYS A 114 13.42 9.50 -14.44
C LYS A 114 14.13 8.15 -14.42
N GLU A 115 13.36 7.07 -14.30
CA GLU A 115 13.88 5.71 -14.21
C GLU A 115 13.09 4.80 -15.16
N PRO A 116 13.63 3.63 -15.56
CA PRO A 116 12.87 2.71 -16.39
C PRO A 116 11.62 2.22 -15.65
N PRO A 117 10.46 2.14 -16.33
CA PRO A 117 9.19 1.84 -15.66
C PRO A 117 9.13 0.39 -15.18
N ILE A 118 8.43 0.21 -14.06
CA ILE A 118 8.00 -1.11 -13.57
C ILE A 118 6.48 -1.04 -13.42
N HIS A 119 5.74 -1.73 -14.28
CA HIS A 119 4.28 -1.76 -14.16
C HIS A 119 3.87 -2.85 -13.17
N VAL A 120 3.12 -2.46 -12.14
CA VAL A 120 2.62 -3.39 -11.13
C VAL A 120 1.15 -3.67 -11.43
N GLU A 121 0.86 -4.89 -11.90
CA GLU A 121 -0.51 -5.37 -12.08
C GLU A 121 -0.94 -6.17 -10.85
N LEU A 122 -2.11 -5.86 -10.30
CA LEU A 122 -2.73 -6.64 -9.22
C LEU A 122 -3.75 -7.60 -9.85
N LYS A 123 -3.48 -8.90 -9.80
CA LYS A 123 -4.39 -9.92 -10.33
C LYS A 123 -5.43 -10.24 -9.28
N ASP A 124 -6.68 -9.88 -9.58
CA ASP A 124 -7.83 -10.15 -8.72
C ASP A 124 -7.56 -9.83 -7.23
N PRO A 125 -7.33 -8.54 -6.88
CA PRO A 125 -6.98 -8.17 -5.50
C PRO A 125 -8.13 -8.37 -4.51
N HIS A 126 -9.28 -8.87 -4.97
CA HIS A 126 -10.42 -9.13 -4.13
C HIS A 126 -10.54 -10.61 -3.72
N ASP A 127 -10.02 -11.60 -4.47
CA ASP A 127 -10.08 -13.05 -4.18
C ASP A 127 -11.30 -13.50 -3.32
N GLY A 128 -12.51 -13.18 -3.79
CA GLY A 128 -13.76 -13.51 -3.10
C GLY A 128 -14.21 -12.58 -1.96
N LYS A 129 -13.39 -11.62 -1.53
CA LYS A 129 -13.77 -10.51 -0.65
C LYS A 129 -14.71 -9.54 -1.39
N LEU A 130 -15.70 -9.02 -0.66
CA LEU A 130 -16.61 -8.02 -1.21
C LEU A 130 -15.86 -6.70 -1.45
N LEU A 131 -16.02 -6.13 -2.65
CA LEU A 131 -15.53 -4.79 -2.99
C LEU A 131 -16.08 -3.75 -1.99
N LEU A 132 -17.38 -3.85 -1.70
CA LEU A 132 -18.11 -3.05 -0.73
C LEU A 132 -18.56 -3.97 0.42
N PRO A 133 -17.80 -4.05 1.52
CA PRO A 133 -18.03 -5.06 2.56
C PRO A 133 -19.31 -4.81 3.37
N SER A 134 -19.78 -3.56 3.45
CA SER A 134 -21.07 -3.21 4.06
C SER A 134 -22.27 -3.57 3.18
N GLY A 135 -22.04 -3.87 1.90
CA GLY A 135 -23.09 -4.03 0.89
C GLY A 135 -23.66 -2.71 0.37
N ASN A 136 -23.26 -1.56 0.91
CA ASN A 136 -23.75 -0.25 0.50
C ASN A 136 -22.71 0.49 -0.35
N VAL A 137 -23.19 1.28 -1.32
CA VAL A 137 -22.32 2.25 -2.03
C VAL A 137 -21.97 3.43 -1.11
N ILE A 138 -22.92 3.82 -0.27
CA ILE A 138 -22.79 4.90 0.72
C ILE A 138 -23.31 4.39 2.06
N ASP A 139 -22.44 4.43 3.07
CA ASP A 139 -22.74 4.23 4.48
C ASP A 139 -22.84 5.58 5.19
N SER A 140 -23.62 5.62 6.28
CA SER A 140 -23.73 6.80 7.15
C SER A 140 -22.96 6.53 8.44
N LEU A 141 -21.79 7.16 8.58
CA LEU A 141 -20.92 6.98 9.74
C LEU A 141 -21.20 8.08 10.78
N PRO A 142 -21.44 7.76 12.06
CA PRO A 142 -21.65 8.76 13.10
C PRO A 142 -20.37 9.56 13.35
N LEU A 143 -20.49 10.87 13.57
CA LEU A 143 -19.35 11.76 13.84
C LEU A 143 -19.19 12.10 15.34
N PRO A 144 -17.96 12.42 15.80
CA PRO A 144 -17.75 12.97 17.14
C PRO A 144 -18.53 14.28 17.30
N GLY A 145 -19.31 14.42 18.38
CA GLY A 145 -20.08 15.63 18.64
C GLY A 145 -21.47 15.69 17.97
N GLY A 146 -21.85 14.66 17.21
CA GLY A 146 -23.18 14.52 16.60
C GLY A 146 -23.19 14.73 15.09
N GLY A 147 -24.23 14.22 14.44
CA GLY A 147 -24.33 14.16 12.98
C GLY A 147 -23.67 12.93 12.37
N THR A 148 -23.61 12.89 11.04
CA THR A 148 -23.12 11.75 10.26
C THR A 148 -22.30 12.22 9.06
N ALA A 149 -21.31 11.43 8.67
CA ALA A 149 -20.61 11.54 7.40
C ALA A 149 -21.08 10.45 6.45
N GLU A 150 -21.32 10.82 5.20
CA GLU A 150 -21.43 9.84 4.12
C GLU A 150 -20.03 9.27 3.81
N ALA A 151 -19.94 7.94 3.71
CA ALA A 151 -18.70 7.25 3.45
C ALA A 151 -18.88 6.10 2.46
N THR A 152 -17.87 5.83 1.63
CA THR A 152 -17.79 4.57 0.88
C THR A 152 -16.69 3.72 1.50
N LEU A 153 -17.04 2.48 1.86
CA LEU A 153 -16.12 1.52 2.48
C LEU A 153 -15.62 0.55 1.42
N VAL A 154 -14.30 0.47 1.21
CA VAL A 154 -13.69 -0.36 0.16
C VAL A 154 -12.62 -1.27 0.75
N THR A 155 -12.63 -2.56 0.40
CA THR A 155 -11.70 -3.56 0.95
C THR A 155 -10.49 -3.90 0.07
N PRO A 156 -10.63 -4.12 -1.26
CA PRO A 156 -9.55 -4.71 -2.07
C PRO A 156 -8.23 -3.91 -2.05
N GLY A 157 -7.12 -4.63 -1.99
CA GLY A 157 -5.78 -4.05 -1.85
C GLY A 157 -5.48 -3.60 -0.42
N ASN A 158 -5.90 -2.38 -0.08
CA ASN A 158 -5.79 -1.83 1.27
C ASN A 158 -7.15 -1.28 1.71
N PRO A 159 -7.77 -1.82 2.78
CA PRO A 159 -9.03 -1.32 3.30
C PRO A 159 -9.02 0.20 3.51
N THR A 160 -9.99 0.88 2.91
CA THR A 160 -10.05 2.35 2.85
C THR A 160 -11.47 2.85 3.06
N ILE A 161 -11.60 3.86 3.92
CA ILE A 161 -12.80 4.65 4.17
C ILE A 161 -12.68 5.93 3.34
N PHE A 162 -13.53 6.10 2.34
CA PHE A 162 -13.60 7.34 1.57
C PHE A 162 -14.68 8.24 2.17
N VAL A 163 -14.31 9.47 2.56
CA VAL A 163 -15.22 10.47 3.13
C VAL A 163 -14.95 11.84 2.52
N HIS A 164 -15.96 12.68 2.42
CA HIS A 164 -15.76 14.04 1.90
C HIS A 164 -14.82 14.86 2.80
N ALA A 165 -13.92 15.65 2.20
CA ALA A 165 -12.90 16.43 2.91
C ALA A 165 -13.50 17.42 3.92
N SER A 166 -14.69 17.96 3.64
CA SER A 166 -15.39 18.88 4.54
C SER A 166 -15.74 18.27 5.91
N VAL A 167 -15.78 16.93 6.04
CA VAL A 167 -15.95 16.23 7.32
C VAL A 167 -14.82 16.57 8.29
N ALA A 168 -13.61 16.79 7.76
CA ALA A 168 -12.43 17.22 8.50
C ALA A 168 -12.22 18.74 8.48
N GLY A 169 -13.17 19.51 7.91
CA GLY A 169 -12.99 20.95 7.67
C GLY A 169 -11.97 21.27 6.58
N LEU A 170 -11.66 20.29 5.71
CA LEU A 170 -10.69 20.41 4.62
C LEU A 170 -11.40 20.67 3.28
N ASN A 171 -10.66 21.21 2.32
CA ASN A 171 -11.07 21.40 0.94
C ASN A 171 -10.48 20.36 -0.02
N GLY A 172 -9.57 19.48 0.43
CA GLY A 172 -8.98 18.37 -0.30
C GLY A 172 -7.79 18.72 -1.20
N ALA A 173 -7.41 19.99 -1.29
CA ALA A 173 -6.24 20.48 -2.01
C ALA A 173 -5.09 20.89 -1.07
N GLU A 174 -5.20 20.62 0.23
CA GLU A 174 -4.17 20.92 1.21
C GLU A 174 -2.87 20.15 0.92
N LEU A 175 -1.75 20.87 0.97
CA LEU A 175 -0.42 20.26 0.97
C LEU A 175 -0.12 19.67 2.36
N PRO A 176 0.81 18.69 2.47
CA PRO A 176 1.17 18.09 3.76
C PRO A 176 1.55 19.09 4.85
N GLY A 177 2.19 20.22 4.51
CA GLY A 177 2.55 21.28 5.47
C GLY A 177 1.39 22.19 5.89
N GLN A 178 0.24 22.09 5.24
CA GLN A 178 -0.97 22.87 5.54
C GLN A 178 -1.98 22.08 6.40
N MET A 179 -1.80 20.76 6.51
CA MET A 179 -2.64 19.90 7.33
C MET A 179 -2.12 19.84 8.77
N ASP A 180 -3.00 20.12 9.73
CA ASP A 180 -2.76 19.83 11.15
C ASP A 180 -3.10 18.37 11.45
N PHE A 181 -2.16 17.47 11.11
CA PHE A 181 -2.35 16.03 11.35
C PHE A 181 -2.72 15.71 12.80
N PRO A 182 -2.04 16.25 13.85
CA PRO A 182 -2.43 16.03 15.23
C PRO A 182 -3.91 16.35 15.53
N ALA A 183 -4.45 17.43 14.96
CA ALA A 183 -5.86 17.79 15.15
C ALA A 183 -6.82 16.85 14.41
N LEU A 184 -6.39 16.23 13.32
CA LEU A 184 -7.19 15.29 12.52
C LEU A 184 -7.21 13.86 13.07
N LEU A 185 -6.17 13.45 13.82
CA LEU A 185 -6.04 12.08 14.33
C LEU A 185 -7.28 11.57 15.09
N PRO A 186 -7.89 12.32 16.02
CA PRO A 186 -9.07 11.83 16.74
C PRO A 186 -10.26 11.52 15.82
N LEU A 187 -10.45 12.30 14.75
CA LEU A 187 -11.49 12.05 13.76
C LEU A 187 -11.17 10.80 12.93
N ILE A 188 -9.92 10.66 12.48
CA ILE A 188 -9.47 9.50 11.71
C ILE A 188 -9.65 8.21 12.52
N ASP A 189 -9.23 8.21 13.79
CA ASP A 189 -9.33 7.06 14.68
C ASP A 189 -10.80 6.73 14.99
N HIS A 190 -11.64 7.75 15.15
CA HIS A 190 -13.09 7.55 15.29
C HIS A 190 -13.70 6.90 14.04
N LEU A 191 -13.39 7.42 12.84
CA LEU A 191 -13.89 6.86 11.58
C LEU A 191 -13.47 5.39 11.40
N ARG A 192 -12.21 5.06 11.71
CA ARG A 192 -11.73 3.67 11.72
C ARG A 192 -12.52 2.79 12.68
N THR A 193 -12.76 3.28 13.89
CA THR A 193 -13.46 2.54 14.95
C THR A 193 -14.90 2.20 14.54
N VAL A 194 -15.61 3.14 13.90
CA VAL A 194 -17.01 2.91 13.51
C VAL A 194 -17.16 2.16 12.19
N ALA A 195 -16.19 2.27 11.28
CA ALA A 195 -16.24 1.62 9.98
C ALA A 195 -15.71 0.17 9.99
N ALA A 196 -14.68 -0.14 10.80
CA ALA A 196 -14.07 -1.47 10.80
C ALA A 196 -15.08 -2.63 11.00
N PRO A 197 -16.06 -2.53 11.93
CA PRO A 197 -17.09 -3.56 12.09
C PRO A 197 -18.00 -3.70 10.86
N LEU A 198 -18.32 -2.60 10.18
CA LEU A 198 -19.10 -2.60 8.93
C LEU A 198 -18.33 -3.24 7.77
N MET A 199 -16.99 -3.21 7.85
CA MET A 199 -16.09 -3.83 6.89
C MET A 199 -15.74 -5.28 7.24
N GLY A 200 -16.15 -5.78 8.41
CA GLY A 200 -15.82 -7.12 8.88
C GLY A 200 -14.33 -7.32 9.20
N ILE A 201 -13.63 -6.26 9.60
CA ILE A 201 -12.19 -6.29 9.94
C ILE A 201 -11.95 -5.73 11.34
N GLU A 202 -10.78 -6.04 11.91
CA GLU A 202 -10.33 -5.45 13.17
C GLU A 202 -9.91 -3.98 12.98
N VAL A 203 -10.05 -3.19 14.04
CA VAL A 203 -9.57 -1.80 14.05
C VAL A 203 -8.04 -1.81 13.97
N SER A 204 -7.49 -1.13 12.95
CA SER A 204 -6.05 -1.08 12.69
C SER A 204 -5.64 0.27 12.10
N ASP A 205 -4.40 0.68 12.36
CA ASP A 205 -3.77 1.84 11.70
C ASP A 205 -3.59 1.64 10.19
N ALA A 206 -3.62 0.39 9.71
CA ALA A 206 -3.60 0.05 8.30
C ALA A 206 -4.90 0.45 7.58
N LEU A 207 -6.04 0.53 8.28
CA LEU A 207 -7.30 1.01 7.72
C LEU A 207 -7.15 2.49 7.36
N ARG A 208 -7.20 2.79 6.07
CA ARG A 208 -6.97 4.13 5.54
C ARG A 208 -8.23 4.97 5.63
N VAL A 209 -8.07 6.26 5.89
CA VAL A 209 -9.11 7.27 5.71
C VAL A 209 -8.66 8.19 4.59
N ALA A 210 -9.43 8.25 3.52
CA ALA A 210 -9.20 9.10 2.38
C ALA A 210 -10.24 10.24 2.37
N PHE A 211 -9.75 11.46 2.55
CA PHE A 211 -10.55 12.66 2.37
C PHE A 211 -10.60 13.02 0.88
N VAL A 212 -11.81 13.05 0.31
CA VAL A 212 -12.05 13.28 -1.13
C VAL A 212 -12.93 14.50 -1.38
N THR A 213 -12.91 15.03 -2.61
CA THR A 213 -13.67 16.20 -3.07
C THR A 213 -14.44 15.89 -4.33
#